data_AF-A0AA49GIQ3-F1
#
_entry.id   AF-A0AA49GIQ3-F1
#
_cell.length_a   1.000
_cell.length_b   1.000
_cell.length_c   1.000
_cell.angle_alpha   90.00
_cell.angle_beta   90.00
_cell.angle_gamma   90.00
#
_symmetry.space_group_name_H-M   'P 1'
#
loop_
_entity.id
_entity.type
_entity.pdbx_description
1 polymer ?
#
loop_
_entity_poly.entity_id
_entity_poly.type
_entity_poly.pdbx_seq_one_letter_code
_entity_poly.pdbx_strand_id
1 'polypeptide(L)'
;MSSSCLTVPVSSLVTPAWYPLIGPPTRHSSGTSIRGGTRVSHIANKKMKKLLHMVAIAVISKQGELADYYRRKVEQGKNKMSVINAIRNKLIHRVFACIRDNRKYEKNYTPALA
;
A
#
# COMPACT_ATOMS: atom_id res chain seq x y z
N MET A 1 23.94 -59.63 3.58
CA MET A 1 23.38 -60.75 4.36
C MET A 1 22.70 -60.12 5.57
N SER A 2 21.37 -60.06 5.53
CA SER A 2 20.47 -60.70 6.52
C SER A 2 20.61 -60.14 7.92
N SER A 3 19.58 -59.74 8.64
CA SER A 3 18.12 -59.74 8.52
C SER A 3 17.72 -58.80 9.67
N SER A 4 16.62 -58.05 9.66
CA SER A 4 15.34 -58.60 10.11
C SER A 4 14.26 -57.57 9.85
N CYS A 5 13.25 -58.03 9.13
CA CYS A 5 12.02 -57.37 8.81
C CYS A 5 10.98 -57.60 9.93
N LEU A 6 10.12 -56.59 10.11
CA LEU A 6 8.70 -56.66 10.49
C LEU A 6 8.35 -56.98 11.96
N THR A 7 7.58 -56.09 12.59
CA THR A 7 6.10 -56.22 12.73
C THR A 7 5.49 -54.94 13.31
N VAL A 8 4.38 -54.52 12.71
CA VAL A 8 3.51 -53.35 12.99
C VAL A 8 2.51 -53.64 14.15
N PRO A 9 1.40 -52.90 14.34
CA PRO A 9 1.19 -51.71 15.15
C PRO A 9 0.18 -51.94 16.30
N VAL A 10 0.17 -51.11 17.35
CA VAL A 10 -0.97 -51.05 18.28
C VAL A 10 -1.38 -49.59 18.45
N SER A 11 -2.38 -49.23 17.64
CA SER A 11 -3.53 -48.43 18.02
C SER A 11 -3.49 -47.69 19.37
N SER A 12 -3.80 -46.40 19.27
CA SER A 12 -4.76 -45.72 20.14
C SER A 12 -4.41 -45.60 21.62
N LEU A 13 -3.68 -44.53 21.95
CA LEU A 13 -3.97 -43.75 23.14
C LEU A 13 -4.38 -42.33 22.72
N VAL A 14 -5.65 -42.26 22.30
CA VAL A 14 -6.62 -41.23 22.68
C VAL A 14 -6.01 -39.84 22.89
N THR A 15 -5.82 -39.08 21.80
CA THR A 15 -5.97 -37.62 21.93
C THR A 15 -7.45 -37.35 22.18
N PRO A 16 -7.85 -36.82 23.35
CA PRO A 16 -9.26 -36.63 23.67
C PRO A 16 -9.87 -35.59 22.74
N ALA A 17 -10.98 -35.97 22.10
CA ALA A 17 -11.82 -35.13 21.26
C ALA A 17 -12.62 -34.06 22.06
N TRP A 18 -11.99 -33.42 23.07
CA TRP A 18 -12.67 -32.55 24.04
C TRP A 18 -11.97 -31.22 24.30
N TYR A 19 -11.44 -30.58 23.26
CA TYR A 19 -11.36 -29.11 23.27
C TYR A 19 -11.89 -28.48 21.96
N PRO A 20 -13.20 -28.57 21.68
CA PRO A 20 -13.89 -27.59 20.86
C PRO A 20 -14.60 -26.59 21.78
N LEU A 21 -13.84 -25.72 22.44
CA LEU A 21 -14.39 -24.52 23.09
C LEU A 21 -14.11 -23.29 22.23
N ILE A 22 -14.98 -23.15 21.22
CA ILE A 22 -15.66 -21.91 20.87
C ILE A 22 -14.74 -20.72 20.55
N GLY A 23 -14.39 -20.63 19.28
CA GLY A 23 -14.56 -19.38 18.55
C GLY A 23 -15.43 -19.66 17.34
N PRO A 24 -16.69 -19.16 17.23
CA PRO A 24 -17.39 -19.21 15.96
C PRO A 24 -16.56 -18.45 14.93
N PRO A 25 -16.50 -18.88 13.66
CA PRO A 25 -15.82 -18.12 12.63
C PRO A 25 -16.64 -16.87 12.39
N THR A 26 -16.34 -15.78 13.08
CA THR A 26 -16.74 -14.48 12.57
C THR A 26 -15.77 -14.15 11.45
N ARG A 27 -16.07 -14.75 10.28
CA ARG A 27 -15.77 -14.10 9.03
C ARG A 27 -16.54 -12.77 9.10
N HIS A 28 -15.93 -11.75 9.68
CA HIS A 28 -16.28 -10.36 9.41
C HIS A 28 -15.80 -10.06 7.99
N SER A 29 -16.41 -10.76 7.04
CA SER A 29 -16.69 -10.21 5.74
C SER A 29 -17.82 -9.22 5.99
N SER A 30 -17.50 -8.05 6.56
CA SER A 30 -18.29 -6.83 6.35
C SER A 30 -18.09 -6.40 4.89
N GLY A 31 -18.50 -7.29 3.99
CA GLY A 31 -18.75 -6.98 2.60
C GLY A 31 -20.12 -6.35 2.52
N THR A 32 -20.26 -5.10 2.93
CA THR A 32 -21.33 -4.20 2.51
C THR A 32 -20.93 -2.77 2.86
N SER A 33 -20.97 -1.88 1.85
CA SER A 33 -20.64 -0.44 1.94
C SER A 33 -19.12 -0.16 1.93
N ILE A 34 -18.44 0.29 0.87
CA ILE A 34 -18.80 1.19 -0.23
C ILE A 34 -17.87 0.83 -1.41
N ARG A 35 -18.35 0.04 -2.39
CA ARG A 35 -17.79 0.04 -3.76
C ARG A 35 -18.43 1.13 -4.63
N GLY A 36 -18.95 2.19 -4.01
CA GLY A 36 -19.04 3.46 -4.71
C GLY A 36 -17.60 3.89 -4.99
N GLY A 37 -17.24 4.17 -6.23
CA GLY A 37 -15.90 4.68 -6.56
C GLY A 37 -15.54 5.77 -5.56
N THR A 38 -14.35 5.70 -4.95
CA THR A 38 -13.94 6.56 -3.84
C THR A 38 -14.23 8.02 -4.19
N ARG A 39 -15.31 8.56 -3.63
CA ARG A 39 -15.71 9.95 -3.87
C ARG A 39 -14.82 10.81 -3.00
N VAL A 40 -14.14 11.78 -3.61
CA VAL A 40 -13.36 12.77 -2.88
C VAL A 40 -14.35 13.58 -2.04
N SER A 41 -14.21 13.55 -0.71
CA SER A 41 -15.05 14.34 0.19
C SER A 41 -14.89 15.84 -0.12
N HIS A 42 -15.99 16.60 0.00
CA HIS A 42 -15.97 18.06 -0.18
C HIS A 42 -15.32 18.79 1.02
N ILE A 43 -15.01 18.06 2.09
CA ILE A 43 -14.30 18.48 3.30
C ILE A 43 -12.80 18.59 3.02
N ALA A 44 -12.43 19.46 2.09
CA ALA A 44 -11.04 19.76 1.80
C ALA A 44 -10.90 21.24 1.46
N ASN A 45 -9.80 21.85 1.91
CA ASN A 45 -9.49 23.23 1.55
C ASN A 45 -9.27 23.33 0.03
N LYS A 46 -10.27 23.88 -0.69
CA LYS A 46 -10.28 24.01 -2.16
C LYS A 46 -9.08 24.81 -2.67
N LYS A 47 -8.61 25.80 -1.91
CA LYS A 47 -7.43 26.61 -2.26
C LYS A 47 -6.19 25.73 -2.30
N MET A 48 -5.95 24.94 -1.26
CA MET A 48 -4.81 24.01 -1.19
C MET A 48 -4.85 22.97 -2.30
N LYS A 49 -6.04 22.42 -2.60
CA LYS A 49 -6.22 21.47 -3.71
C LYS A 49 -5.83 22.08 -5.06
N LYS A 50 -6.22 23.34 -5.32
CA LYS A 50 -5.87 24.08 -6.54
C LYS A 50 -4.37 24.30 -6.64
N LEU A 51 -3.74 24.79 -5.57
CA LEU A 51 -2.29 25.04 -5.52
C LEU A 51 -1.50 23.77 -5.83
N LEU A 52 -1.82 22.67 -5.12
CA LEU A 52 -1.17 21.38 -5.34
C LEU A 52 -1.39 20.83 -6.75
N HIS A 53 -2.54 21.12 -7.36
CA HIS A 53 -2.79 20.75 -8.74
C HIS A 53 -1.89 21.52 -9.71
N MET A 54 -1.76 22.83 -9.53
CA MET A 54 -0.88 23.67 -10.36
C MET A 54 0.58 23.24 -10.21
N VAL A 55 1.03 22.97 -8.99
CA VAL A 55 2.38 22.45 -8.72
C VAL A 55 2.59 21.10 -9.41
N ALA A 56 1.62 20.18 -9.34
CA ALA A 56 1.73 18.89 -10.01
C ALA A 56 1.87 19.03 -11.54
N ILE A 57 1.11 19.94 -12.15
CA ILE A 57 1.23 20.23 -13.60
C ILE A 57 2.61 20.81 -13.92
N ALA A 58 3.07 21.80 -13.15
CA ALA A 58 4.38 22.42 -13.36
C ALA A 58 5.53 21.41 -13.26
N VAL A 59 5.44 20.48 -12.30
CA VAL A 59 6.42 19.40 -12.09
C VAL A 59 6.43 18.41 -13.26
N ILE A 60 5.27 18.08 -13.83
CA ILE A 60 5.18 17.19 -15.01
C ILE A 60 5.79 17.87 -16.25
N SER A 61 5.61 19.17 -16.39
CA SER A 61 6.17 19.94 -17.51
C SER A 61 7.69 20.11 -17.44
N LYS A 62 8.29 19.98 -16.25
CA LYS A 62 9.75 20.05 -16.07
C LYS A 62 10.36 18.65 -16.16
N GLN A 63 11.52 18.54 -16.81
CA GLN A 63 12.24 17.26 -16.91
C GLN A 63 12.71 16.80 -15.52
N GLY A 64 12.35 15.58 -15.12
CA GLY A 64 12.72 15.01 -13.84
C GLY A 64 11.97 13.72 -13.49
N GLU A 65 12.34 13.12 -12.35
CA GLU A 65 11.83 11.83 -11.86
C GLU A 65 10.29 11.72 -11.87
N LEU A 66 9.59 12.80 -11.53
CA LEU A 66 8.12 12.83 -11.47
C LEU A 66 7.48 12.92 -12.86
N ALA A 67 8.14 13.54 -13.83
CA ALA A 67 7.70 13.56 -15.23
C ALA A 67 7.90 12.19 -15.89
N ASP A 68 9.02 11.52 -15.62
CA ASP A 68 9.28 10.16 -16.07
C ASP A 68 8.28 9.17 -15.45
N TYR A 69 7.97 9.36 -14.16
CA TYR A 69 6.91 8.62 -13.49
C TYR A 69 5.54 8.82 -14.17
N TYR A 70 5.22 10.06 -14.56
CA TYR A 70 3.97 10.37 -15.27
C TYR A 70 3.90 9.61 -16.61
N ARG A 71 4.93 9.75 -17.46
CA ARG A 71 5.00 9.09 -18.77
C ARG A 71 4.86 7.59 -18.65
N ARG A 72 5.66 6.95 -17.79
CA ARG A 72 5.59 5.50 -17.54
C ARG A 72 4.21 5.03 -17.10
N LYS A 73 3.48 5.82 -16.29
CA LYS A 73 2.14 5.45 -15.83
C LYS A 73 1.06 5.68 -16.88
N VAL A 74 1.24 6.67 -17.75
CA VAL A 74 0.35 6.90 -18.89
C VAL A 74 0.54 5.80 -19.95
N GLU A 75 1.77 5.36 -20.21
CA GLU A 75 2.09 4.23 -21.09
C GLU A 75 1.49 2.91 -20.59
N GLN A 76 1.39 2.74 -19.26
CA GLN A 76 0.67 1.62 -18.63
C GLN A 76 -0.87 1.69 -18.79
N GLY A 77 -1.40 2.66 -19.53
CA GLY A 77 -2.84 2.83 -19.76
C GLY A 77 -3.61 3.39 -18.57
N LYS A 78 -2.93 3.94 -17.55
CA LYS A 78 -3.63 4.53 -16.40
C LYS A 78 -4.24 5.87 -16.75
N ASN A 79 -5.41 6.16 -16.17
CA ASN A 79 -6.07 7.46 -16.36
C ASN A 79 -5.17 8.61 -15.90
N LYS A 80 -4.93 9.58 -16.79
CA LYS A 80 -4.11 10.78 -16.56
C LYS A 80 -4.45 11.49 -15.24
N MET A 81 -5.74 11.60 -14.90
CA MET A 81 -6.18 12.25 -13.66
C MET A 81 -5.77 11.48 -12.40
N SER A 82 -5.78 10.14 -12.46
CA SER A 82 -5.31 9.29 -11.35
C SER A 82 -3.80 9.44 -11.14
N VAL A 83 -3.04 9.53 -12.23
CA VAL A 83 -1.58 9.73 -12.17
C VAL A 83 -1.24 11.09 -11.56
N ILE A 84 -1.95 12.16 -11.92
CA ILE A 84 -1.78 13.49 -11.32
C ILE A 84 -2.08 13.45 -9.81
N ASN A 85 -3.10 12.71 -9.39
CA ASN A 85 -3.40 12.54 -7.97
C ASN A 85 -2.29 11.79 -7.22
N ALA A 86 -1.70 10.76 -7.84
CA ALA A 86 -0.54 10.06 -7.28
C ALA A 86 0.68 10.98 -7.14
N ILE A 87 0.93 11.85 -8.12
CA ILE A 87 2.03 12.83 -8.07
C ILE A 87 1.81 13.83 -6.94
N ARG A 88 0.57 14.32 -6.75
CA ARG A 88 0.22 15.17 -5.62
C ARG A 88 0.59 14.51 -4.28
N ASN A 89 0.20 13.24 -4.08
CA ASN A 89 0.53 12.54 -2.85
C ASN A 89 2.05 12.36 -2.66
N LYS A 90 2.79 12.04 -3.73
CA LYS A 90 4.26 11.97 -3.68
C LYS A 90 4.89 13.29 -3.24
N LEU A 91 4.42 14.42 -3.75
CA LEU A 91 4.91 15.74 -3.35
C LEU A 91 4.62 16.03 -1.88
N ILE A 92 3.41 15.73 -1.42
CA ILE A 92 3.00 15.88 -0.02
C ILE A 92 3.93 15.07 0.90
N HIS A 93 4.17 13.80 0.59
CA HIS A 93 5.05 12.95 1.39
C HIS A 93 6.50 13.48 1.44
N ARG A 94 7.02 14.01 0.33
CA ARG A 94 8.37 14.62 0.29
C ARG A 94 8.46 15.82 1.22
N VAL A 95 7.48 16.72 1.17
CA VAL A 95 7.44 17.91 2.03
C VAL A 95 7.32 17.50 3.51
N PHE A 96 6.42 16.57 3.83
CA PHE A 96 6.25 16.10 5.21
C PHE A 96 7.50 15.38 5.75
N ALA A 97 8.24 14.64 4.92
CA ALA A 97 9.51 14.05 5.33
C ALA A 97 10.54 15.13 5.66
N CYS A 98 10.68 16.16 4.82
CA CYS A 98 11.62 17.25 5.06
C CYS A 98 11.30 18.03 6.34
N ILE A 99 10.01 18.29 6.60
CA ILE A 99 9.56 18.99 7.82
C ILE A 99 9.82 18.15 9.07
N ARG A 100 9.53 16.84 9.02
CA ARG A 100 9.70 15.93 10.15
C ARG A 100 11.16 15.86 10.61
N ASP A 101 12.08 15.78 9.66
CA ASP A 101 13.51 15.66 9.92
C ASP A 101 14.19 17.04 10.04
N ASN A 102 13.42 18.13 9.95
CA ASN A 102 13.87 19.52 9.92
C ASN A 102 15.08 19.75 8.99
N ARG A 103 15.03 19.16 7.80
CA ARG A 103 16.13 19.14 6.82
C ARG A 103 15.73 19.80 5.52
N LYS A 104 16.72 20.28 4.78
CA LYS A 104 16.52 20.75 3.40
C LYS A 104 16.30 19.55 2.47
N TYR A 105 15.52 19.77 1.40
CA TYR A 105 15.29 18.76 0.38
C TYR A 105 16.58 18.47 -0.38
N GLU A 106 16.97 17.19 -0.42
CA GLU A 106 18.11 16.70 -1.18
C GLU A 106 17.62 15.77 -2.29
N LYS A 107 18.04 16.02 -3.54
CA LYS A 107 17.61 15.22 -4.69
C LYS A 107 18.14 13.78 -4.61
N ASN A 108 19.37 13.60 -4.14
CA ASN A 108 20.04 12.31 -4.02
C ASN A 108 20.03 11.86 -2.55
N TYR A 109 18.83 11.69 -1.98
CA TYR A 109 18.72 11.25 -0.59
C TYR A 109 19.12 9.79 -0.45
N THR A 110 20.19 9.53 0.31
CA THR A 110 20.55 8.18 0.74
C THR A 110 19.95 7.96 2.13
N PRO A 111 18.98 7.05 2.30
CA PRO A 111 18.48 6.75 3.63
C PRO A 111 19.61 6.14 4.46
N ALA A 112 19.78 6.63 5.70
CA ALA A 112 20.60 5.92 6.66
C ALA A 112 19.95 4.54 6.86
N LEU A 113 20.70 3.47 6.53
CA LEU A 113 20.23 2.09 6.67
C LEU A 113 19.75 1.88 8.12
N ALA A 114 18.50 1.42 8.27
CA ALA A 114 17.94 0.98 9.53
C ALA A 114 18.37 -0.47 9.82
#